data_AF-A0A1L0AT81-F1
#
_entry.id   AF-A0A1L0AT81-F1
#
_cell.length_a   1.000
_cell.length_b   1.000
_cell.length_c   1.000
_cell.angle_alpha   90.00
_cell.angle_beta   90.00
_cell.angle_gamma   90.00
#
_symmetry.space_group_name_H-M   'P 1'
#
loop_
_entity.id
_entity.type
_entity.pdbx_description
1 polymer ?
#
loop_
_entity_poly.entity_id
_entity_poly.type
_entity_poly.pdbx_seq_one_letter_code
_entity_poly.pdbx_strand_id
1 'polypeptide(L)'
;MTTDYTHQDSKLIFFFPETHEVNRFKMVEYRTDHTHFFTFTLKNEQPNSRLNQALARHIDSKIHSLVIVTRNDGVTRRENVVVSKSATKGPNDYHLSIIGPSDRQKVQSKRC
;
A
#
# COMPACT_ATOMS: atom_id res chain seq x y z
N MET A 1 7.23 -11.50 -12.32
CA MET A 1 7.16 -10.24 -13.09
C MET A 1 7.30 -9.07 -12.13
N THR A 2 8.05 -8.06 -12.52
CA THR A 2 8.24 -6.82 -11.74
C THR A 2 7.72 -5.64 -12.56
N THR A 3 6.91 -4.78 -11.94
CA THR A 3 6.33 -3.58 -12.59
C THR A 3 6.66 -2.34 -11.77
N ASP A 4 7.25 -1.32 -12.38
CA ASP A 4 7.58 -0.05 -11.71
C ASP A 4 6.48 0.99 -11.97
N TYR A 5 5.97 1.62 -10.90
CA TYR A 5 4.91 2.65 -10.90
C TYR A 5 5.42 4.06 -10.55
N THR A 6 6.73 4.28 -10.51
CA THR A 6 7.41 5.51 -10.04
C THR A 6 7.35 6.70 -11.03
N HIS A 7 6.35 6.73 -11.92
CA HIS A 7 6.20 7.81 -12.89
C HIS A 7 5.86 9.14 -12.21
N GLN A 8 6.32 10.25 -12.80
CA GLN A 8 6.19 11.60 -12.22
C GLN A 8 4.74 12.02 -11.99
N ASP A 9 3.81 11.50 -12.79
CA ASP A 9 2.40 11.83 -12.72
C ASP A 9 1.55 10.71 -12.07
N SER A 10 2.20 9.68 -11.54
CA SER A 10 1.49 8.65 -10.78
C SER A 10 0.93 9.25 -9.50
N LYS A 11 -0.29 8.85 -9.14
CA LYS A 11 -0.85 9.11 -7.82
C LYS A 11 -1.15 7.82 -7.09
N LEU A 12 -0.90 7.85 -5.79
CA LEU A 12 -1.20 6.76 -4.87
C LEU A 12 -2.16 7.29 -3.82
N ILE A 13 -3.34 6.70 -3.75
CA ILE A 13 -4.39 7.09 -2.81
C ILE A 13 -4.61 5.97 -1.82
N PHE A 14 -4.44 6.29 -0.54
CA PHE A 14 -4.77 5.42 0.57
C PHE A 14 -6.13 5.78 1.15
N PHE A 15 -6.99 4.78 1.30
CA PHE A 15 -8.23 4.89 2.05
C PHE A 15 -8.02 4.28 3.43
N PHE A 16 -7.51 5.11 4.32
CA PHE A 16 -7.50 4.92 5.77
C PHE A 16 -8.84 5.48 6.31
N PRO A 17 -9.14 5.54 7.63
CA PRO A 17 -10.32 6.30 8.08
C PRO A 17 -10.29 7.77 7.58
N GLU A 18 -9.14 8.26 7.14
CA GLU A 18 -8.98 9.47 6.33
C GLU A 18 -8.37 9.13 4.96
N THR A 19 -8.70 9.90 3.91
CA THR A 19 -8.08 9.70 2.58
C THR A 19 -6.76 10.44 2.49
N HIS A 20 -5.72 9.76 2.01
CA HIS A 20 -4.40 10.37 1.79
C HIS A 20 -3.95 10.18 0.35
N GLU A 21 -3.66 11.28 -0.33
CA GLU A 21 -3.07 11.30 -1.68
C GLU A 21 -1.55 11.51 -1.59
N VAL A 22 -0.81 10.70 -2.33
CA VAL A 22 0.64 10.71 -2.41
C VAL A 22 1.05 10.84 -3.87
N ASN A 23 1.76 11.93 -4.16
CA ASN A 23 2.17 12.28 -5.52
C ASN A 23 3.69 12.16 -5.74
N ARG A 24 4.47 11.89 -4.69
CA ARG A 24 5.92 11.72 -4.77
C ARG A 24 6.36 10.46 -4.04
N PHE A 25 6.44 9.36 -4.77
CA PHE A 25 6.78 8.05 -4.22
C PHE A 25 7.54 7.21 -5.24
N LYS A 26 8.23 6.17 -4.75
CA LYS A 26 8.68 5.04 -5.57
C LYS A 26 7.78 3.85 -5.24
N MET A 27 7.30 3.14 -6.25
CA MET A 27 6.48 1.93 -6.03
C MET A 27 6.82 0.86 -7.04
N VAL A 28 7.08 -0.34 -6.55
CA VAL A 28 7.45 -1.49 -7.36
C VAL A 28 6.56 -2.66 -6.97
N GLU A 29 5.90 -3.27 -7.96
CA GLU A 29 5.14 -4.50 -7.84
C GLU A 29 6.04 -5.70 -8.04
N TYR A 30 5.94 -6.69 -7.16
CA TYR A 30 6.59 -7.97 -7.27
C TYR A 30 5.54 -9.06 -7.32
N ARG A 31 5.58 -9.86 -8.38
CA ARG A 31 4.68 -10.99 -8.59
C ARG A 31 5.45 -12.26 -8.94
N THR A 32 5.27 -13.30 -8.13
CA THR A 32 5.72 -14.68 -8.34
C THR A 32 4.55 -15.64 -8.10
N ASP A 33 4.73 -16.94 -8.39
CA ASP A 33 3.64 -17.94 -8.33
C ASP A 33 2.96 -18.04 -6.96
N HIS A 34 3.67 -17.67 -5.88
CA HIS A 34 3.18 -17.77 -4.51
C HIS A 34 3.17 -16.43 -3.77
N THR A 35 3.53 -15.33 -4.43
CA THR A 35 3.77 -14.07 -3.73
C THR A 35 3.42 -12.88 -4.60
N HIS A 36 2.59 -11.98 -4.08
CA HIS A 36 2.18 -10.76 -4.75
C HIS A 36 2.11 -9.61 -3.75
N PHE A 37 3.02 -8.65 -3.89
CA PHE A 37 3.09 -7.47 -3.03
C PHE A 37 3.67 -6.28 -3.78
N PHE A 38 3.53 -5.10 -3.18
CA PHE A 38 4.21 -3.89 -3.60
C PHE A 38 5.20 -3.44 -2.52
N THR A 39 6.34 -2.90 -2.94
CA THR A 39 7.19 -2.06 -2.09
C THR A 39 6.92 -0.61 -2.44
N PHE A 40 6.80 0.25 -1.43
CA PHE A 40 6.54 1.66 -1.62
C PHE A 40 7.42 2.51 -0.70
N THR A 41 8.02 3.56 -1.25
CA THR A 41 8.87 4.53 -0.54
C THR A 41 8.31 5.92 -0.73
N LEU A 42 8.03 6.65 0.35
CA LEU A 42 7.68 8.06 0.24
C LEU A 42 8.92 8.92 -0.03
N LYS A 43 8.85 9.76 -1.06
CA LYS A 43 9.94 10.67 -1.40
C LYS A 43 9.71 12.02 -0.73
N ASN A 44 10.68 12.45 0.07
CA ASN A 44 10.71 13.74 0.79
C ASN A 44 9.67 13.88 1.92
N GLU A 45 9.02 12.78 2.32
CA GLU A 45 8.11 12.81 3.46
C GLU A 45 8.89 12.86 4.78
N GLN A 46 8.47 13.73 5.69
CA GLN A 46 9.05 13.79 7.02
C GLN A 46 8.58 12.59 7.86
N PRO A 47 9.45 11.92 8.64
CA PRO A 47 9.08 10.77 9.46
C PRO A 47 7.87 11.00 10.37
N ASN A 48 7.65 12.24 10.82
CA ASN A 48 6.56 12.63 11.72
C ASN A 48 5.34 13.21 11.00
N SER A 49 5.24 13.11 9.68
CA SER A 49 4.09 13.64 8.95
C SER A 49 2.78 12.93 9.32
N ARG A 50 1.65 13.58 9.04
CA ARG A 50 0.31 12.99 9.27
C ARG A 50 0.16 11.65 8.54
N LEU A 51 0.69 11.55 7.32
CA LEU A 51 0.65 10.33 6.53
C LEU A 51 1.45 9.20 7.19
N ASN A 52 2.68 9.47 7.61
CA ASN A 52 3.51 8.47 8.29
C ASN A 52 2.92 8.03 9.63
N GLN A 53 2.30 8.94 10.38
CA GLN A 53 1.58 8.60 11.60
C GLN A 53 0.32 7.76 11.32
N ALA A 54 -0.39 8.02 10.22
CA ALA A 54 -1.54 7.21 9.80
C ALA A 54 -1.09 5.80 9.37
N LEU A 55 -0.02 5.71 8.58
CA LEU A 55 0.61 4.45 8.18
C LEU A 55 1.06 3.64 9.40
N ALA A 56 1.76 4.26 10.36
CA ALA A 56 2.20 3.60 11.59
C ALA A 56 1.03 3.00 12.38
N ARG A 57 -0.03 3.81 12.62
CA ARG A 57 -1.24 3.34 13.29
C ARG A 57 -1.91 2.17 12.56
N HIS A 58 -1.92 2.20 11.24
CA HIS A 58 -2.49 1.11 10.44
C HIS A 58 -1.66 -0.18 10.46
N ILE A 59 -0.34 -0.06 10.44
CA ILE A 59 0.58 -1.20 10.57
C ILE A 59 0.36 -1.87 11.93
N ASP A 60 0.30 -1.09 13.01
CA ASP A 60 0.09 -1.62 14.36
C ASP A 60 -1.28 -2.30 14.50
N SER A 61 -2.31 -1.73 13.86
CA SER A 61 -3.68 -2.26 13.91
C SER A 61 -3.93 -3.43 12.95
N LYS A 62 -3.02 -3.69 12.00
CA LYS A 62 -3.16 -4.71 10.94
C LYS A 62 -4.47 -4.62 10.15
N ILE A 63 -4.99 -3.40 9.97
CA ILE A 63 -6.26 -3.15 9.29
C ILE A 63 -6.07 -3.25 7.77
N HIS A 64 -7.05 -3.86 7.09
CA HIS A 64 -7.10 -3.89 5.64
C HIS A 64 -7.39 -2.49 5.09
N SER A 65 -6.58 -2.06 4.12
CA SER A 65 -6.68 -0.74 3.50
C SER A 65 -6.96 -0.89 2.01
N LEU A 66 -7.77 0.00 1.45
CA LEU A 66 -7.90 0.10 0.00
C LEU A 66 -6.83 1.06 -0.52
N VAL A 67 -6.13 0.63 -1.57
CA VAL A 67 -5.15 1.46 -2.28
C VAL A 67 -5.55 1.56 -3.73
N ILE A 68 -5.51 2.78 -4.26
CA ILE A 68 -5.70 3.07 -5.68
C ILE A 68 -4.40 3.66 -6.23
N VAL A 69 -3.91 3.06 -7.32
CA VAL A 69 -2.79 3.57 -8.11
C VAL A 69 -3.33 4.06 -9.43
N THR A 70 -3.14 5.35 -9.71
CA THR A 70 -3.51 5.97 -10.98
C THR A 70 -2.25 6.38 -11.74
N ARG A 71 -2.21 6.09 -13.05
CA ARG A 71 -1.25 6.67 -13.99
C ARG A 71 -2.00 7.66 -14.90
N ASN A 72 -1.25 8.43 -15.70
CA ASN A 72 -1.78 9.47 -16.59
C ASN A 72 -3.00 9.08 -17.45
N ASP A 73 -3.17 7.80 -17.76
CA ASP A 73 -4.25 7.25 -18.57
C ASP A 73 -5.45 6.70 -17.76
N GLY A 74 -5.41 6.80 -16.43
CA GLY A 74 -6.51 6.45 -15.54
C GLY A 74 -6.14 5.53 -14.38
N VAL A 75 -7.13 4.84 -13.83
CA VAL A 75 -6.93 3.89 -12.74
C VAL A 75 -6.21 2.65 -13.26
N THR A 76 -4.95 2.49 -12.86
CA THR A 76 -4.14 1.35 -13.27
C THR A 76 -4.35 0.16 -12.33
N ARG A 77 -4.52 0.41 -11.02
CA ARG A 77 -4.72 -0.64 -10.00
C ARG A 77 -5.62 -0.16 -8.87
N ARG A 78 -6.44 -1.08 -8.35
CA ARG A 78 -7.27 -0.88 -7.16
C ARG A 78 -7.27 -2.17 -6.35
N GLU A 79 -6.61 -2.17 -5.19
CA GLU A 79 -6.36 -3.39 -4.41
C GLU A 79 -6.65 -3.19 -2.93
N ASN A 80 -7.14 -4.25 -2.29
CA ASN A 80 -7.17 -4.33 -0.82
C ASN A 80 -5.82 -4.87 -0.35
N VAL A 81 -5.17 -4.15 0.57
CA VAL A 81 -3.82 -4.45 1.03
C VAL A 81 -3.71 -4.38 2.54
N VAL A 82 -2.70 -5.06 3.08
CA VAL A 82 -2.18 -4.82 4.42
C VAL A 82 -0.87 -4.06 4.30
N VAL A 83 -0.77 -2.93 5.00
CA VAL A 83 0.47 -2.16 5.09
C VAL A 83 1.35 -2.76 6.20
N SER A 84 2.62 -2.96 5.91
CA SER A 84 3.63 -3.35 6.90
C SER A 84 4.93 -2.56 6.71
N LYS A 85 5.79 -2.54 7.73
CA LYS A 85 7.12 -1.94 7.61
C LYS A 85 7.94 -2.74 6.60
N SER A 86 8.67 -2.03 5.74
CA SER A 86 9.64 -2.72 4.88
C SER A 86 10.78 -3.29 5.72
N ALA A 87 11.34 -4.41 5.27
CA ALA A 87 12.56 -4.97 5.84
C ALA A 87 13.81 -4.15 5.48
N THR A 88 13.74 -3.31 4.44
CA THR A 88 14.79 -2.35 4.12
C THR A 88 14.70 -1.19 5.10
N LYS A 89 15.77 -0.95 5.86
CA LYS A 89 15.85 -0.01 7.00
C LYS A 89 15.81 1.48 6.60
N GLY A 90 15.31 1.82 5.42
CA GLY A 90 15.17 3.20 4.98
C GLY A 90 14.00 3.89 5.70
N PRO A 91 14.15 5.15 6.14
CA PRO A 91 13.00 5.92 6.58
C PRO A 91 11.99 6.03 5.43
N ASN A 92 10.70 5.88 5.74
CA ASN A 92 9.58 5.93 4.81
C ASN A 92 9.46 4.77 3.79
N ASP A 93 10.08 3.62 4.08
CA ASP A 93 9.91 2.39 3.29
C ASP A 93 8.84 1.46 3.88
N TYR A 94 7.91 1.04 3.03
CA TYR A 94 6.75 0.24 3.41
C TYR A 94 6.49 -0.89 2.42
N HIS A 95 5.85 -1.95 2.92
CA HIS A 95 5.34 -3.06 2.11
C HIS A 95 3.81 -3.05 2.10
N LEU A 96 3.23 -3.32 0.94
CA LEU A 96 1.80 -3.49 0.74
C LEU A 96 1.54 -4.92 0.26
N SER A 97 1.02 -5.77 1.14
CA SER A 97 0.64 -7.14 0.78
C SER A 97 -0.78 -7.17 0.26
N ILE A 98 -1.00 -7.69 -0.95
CA ILE A 98 -2.34 -7.81 -1.52
C ILE A 98 -3.11 -8.90 -0.78
N ILE A 99 -4.35 -8.59 -0.44
CA ILE A 99 -5.27 -9.49 0.23
C ILE A 99 -6.03 -10.26 -0.86
N GLY A 100 -5.63 -11.52 -1.06
CA GLY A 100 -6.26 -12.41 -2.02
C GLY A 100 -7.70 -12.77 -1.63
N PRO A 101 -8.48 -13.38 -2.55
CA PRO A 101 -9.85 -13.82 -2.27
C PRO A 101 -9.95 -14.78 -1.07
N SER A 102 -8.92 -15.59 -0.80
CA SER A 102 -8.87 -16.51 0.34
C SER A 102 -8.82 -15.81 1.71
N ASP A 103 -8.25 -14.60 1.79
CA ASP A 103 -8.21 -13.82 3.03
C ASP A 103 -9.52 -13.08 3.29
N ARG A 104 -10.34 -12.84 2.25
CA ARG A 104 -11.69 -12.27 2.40
C ARG A 104 -12.66 -13.22 3.09
N GLN A 105 -12.44 -14.54 2.99
CA GLN A 105 -13.30 -15.56 3.62
C GLN A 105 -13.08 -15.70 5.13
N LYS A 106 -11.92 -15.31 5.68
CA LYS A 106 -11.68 -15.41 7.13
C LYS A 106 -12.49 -14.43 7.97
N VAL A 107 -13.12 -13.43 7.36
CA VAL A 107 -13.94 -12.42 8.06
C VAL A 107 -15.42 -12.82 8.16
N GLN A 108 -15.89 -13.77 7.34
CA GLN A 108 -17.30 -14.19 7.37
C GLN A 108 -17.59 -15.38 8.31
N SER A 109 -16.57 -16.07 8.83
CA SER A 109 -16.74 -17.25 9.69
C SER A 109 -16.56 -16.94 11.19
N LYS A 110 -17.17 -15.87 11.69
CA LYS A 110 -17.43 -15.68 13.13
C LYS A 110 -18.80 -15.04 13.35
N ARG A 111 -19.85 -15.74 12.91
CA ARG A 111 -21.21 -15.60 13.43
C ARG A 111 -21.81 -17.00 13.55
N CYS A 112 -21.53 -17.64 14.68
CA CYS A 112 -22.37 -18.65 15.32
C CYS A 112 -22.30 -18.37 16.82
#